data_AF-A0A498ERU0-F1
#
_entry.id   AF-A0A498ERU0-F1
#
_cell.length_a   1.000
_cell.length_b   1.000
_cell.length_c   1.000
_cell.angle_alpha   90.00
_cell.angle_beta   90.00
_cell.angle_gamma   90.00
#
_symmetry.space_group_name_H-M   'P 1'
#
loop_
_entity.id
_entity.type
_entity.pdbx_description
1 polymer ?
#
loop_
_entity_poly.entity_id
_entity_poly.type
_entity_poly.pdbx_seq_one_letter_code
_entity_poly.pdbx_strand_id
1 'polypeptide(L)'
;MTSAESTTPATAVKMYLTKLEQENRAEWTLKAHRYRTGHFVRWCEETGRSDLSTLDGADLYEYRQWRKQDGDLNVVSLQTQLTTIRIFIEFCEDVGIVSDGLADTIQIPTVSTETSSRDATLGASRADQILEWLATDEYGSFDHVLMRLLWRTGMRLGELRAMDIGDYDAEEQWLHLVHRPAEGTPLKNGPNGERVINLDDRTCRIIETYIDEQRKESSAKQNTDCRQPLLTTTFGRPSTTTLRRHVYRCTQPCQRMGQCPYDAAMDECAAEGYNDVPSECPSIVRPHDIRRGSVTHWLREDVPVEVISERMDVSRSVIEDHYDRRDAETRARQRRGWVEDT
;
A
#
# COMPACT_ATOMS: atom_id res chain seq x y z
N MET A 1 17.36 -36.83 -23.81
CA MET A 1 15.94 -36.50 -23.60
C MET A 1 15.52 -37.18 -22.31
N THR A 2 15.77 -36.52 -21.18
CA THR A 2 15.21 -36.90 -19.89
C THR A 2 13.72 -36.60 -19.94
N SER A 3 12.89 -37.64 -19.84
CA SER A 3 11.44 -37.50 -19.71
C SER A 3 11.18 -36.61 -18.49
N ALA A 4 10.54 -35.46 -18.68
CA ALA A 4 10.05 -34.66 -17.56
C ALA A 4 9.14 -35.56 -16.71
N GLU A 5 9.42 -35.67 -15.42
CA GLU A 5 8.52 -36.35 -14.50
C GLU A 5 7.21 -35.56 -14.45
N SER A 6 6.09 -36.24 -14.72
CA SER A 6 4.75 -35.66 -14.71
C SER A 6 4.52 -34.93 -13.39
N THR A 7 4.39 -33.61 -13.46
CA THR A 7 4.28 -32.75 -12.27
C THR A 7 2.97 -32.02 -12.29
N THR A 8 2.19 -32.19 -11.22
CA THR A 8 0.88 -31.55 -11.09
C THR A 8 0.99 -30.05 -10.80
N PRO A 9 0.01 -29.23 -11.23
CA PRO A 9 -0.01 -27.80 -10.94
C PRO A 9 0.17 -27.47 -9.46
N ALA A 10 -0.56 -28.18 -8.58
CA ALA A 10 -0.48 -27.97 -7.14
C ALA A 10 0.90 -28.29 -6.56
N THR A 11 1.57 -29.31 -7.09
CA THR A 11 2.92 -29.70 -6.65
C THR A 11 3.96 -28.66 -7.06
N ALA A 12 3.93 -28.22 -8.33
CA ALA A 12 4.82 -27.18 -8.81
C ALA A 12 4.63 -25.85 -8.05
N VAL A 13 3.38 -25.45 -7.78
CA VAL A 13 3.10 -24.27 -6.97
C VAL A 13 3.64 -24.41 -5.55
N LYS A 14 3.54 -25.59 -4.94
CA LYS A 14 4.13 -25.83 -3.62
C LYS A 14 5.66 -25.69 -3.65
N MET A 15 6.33 -26.24 -4.67
CA MET A 15 7.78 -26.10 -4.85
C MET A 15 8.18 -24.63 -5.02
N TYR A 16 7.46 -23.91 -5.85
CA TYR A 16 7.66 -22.49 -6.10
C TYR A 16 7.52 -21.65 -4.81
N LEU A 17 6.45 -21.85 -4.05
CA LEU A 17 6.24 -21.13 -2.80
C LEU A 17 7.32 -21.48 -1.75
N THR A 18 7.77 -22.74 -1.72
CA THR A 18 8.88 -23.17 -0.87
C THR A 18 10.19 -22.45 -1.22
N LYS A 19 10.48 -22.28 -2.53
CA LYS A 19 11.64 -21.48 -2.99
C LYS A 19 11.54 -20.03 -2.49
N LEU A 20 10.38 -19.39 -2.65
CA LEU A 20 10.20 -18.01 -2.19
C LEU A 20 10.34 -17.88 -0.67
N GLU A 21 9.87 -18.87 0.09
CA GLU A 21 10.07 -18.94 1.54
C GLU A 21 11.55 -19.05 1.90
N GLN A 22 12.31 -19.92 1.22
CA GLN A 22 13.76 -20.08 1.41
C GLN A 22 14.56 -18.82 1.01
N GLU A 23 14.08 -18.05 0.04
CA GLU A 23 14.63 -16.74 -0.33
C GLU A 23 14.29 -15.62 0.67
N ASN A 24 13.64 -15.93 1.80
CA ASN A 24 13.20 -14.97 2.81
C ASN A 24 12.31 -13.85 2.23
N ARG A 25 11.44 -14.18 1.25
CA ARG A 25 10.46 -13.22 0.73
C ARG A 25 9.46 -12.86 1.83
N ALA A 26 9.03 -11.60 1.84
CA ALA A 26 8.08 -11.11 2.84
C ALA A 26 6.77 -11.93 2.82
N GLU A 27 6.20 -12.19 4.00
CA GLU A 27 5.01 -13.05 4.16
C GLU A 27 3.82 -12.58 3.29
N TRP A 28 3.62 -11.27 3.18
CA TRP A 28 2.56 -10.71 2.33
C TRP A 28 2.80 -10.98 0.84
N THR A 29 4.06 -11.03 0.40
CA THR A 29 4.44 -11.41 -0.96
C THR A 29 4.12 -12.89 -1.20
N LEU A 30 4.48 -13.77 -0.26
CA LEU A 30 4.14 -15.20 -0.33
C LEU A 30 2.63 -15.42 -0.41
N LYS A 31 1.85 -14.72 0.42
CA LYS A 31 0.38 -14.78 0.40
C LYS A 31 -0.19 -14.30 -0.94
N ALA A 32 0.36 -13.21 -1.50
CA ALA A 32 -0.06 -12.70 -2.80
C ALA A 32 0.25 -13.70 -3.92
N HIS A 33 1.45 -14.30 -3.92
CA HIS A 33 1.83 -15.31 -4.90
C HIS A 33 0.94 -16.55 -4.79
N ARG A 34 0.74 -17.07 -3.58
CA ARG A 34 -0.16 -18.21 -3.30
C ARG A 34 -1.59 -17.97 -3.81
N TYR A 35 -2.13 -16.78 -3.58
CA TYR A 35 -3.47 -16.42 -4.06
C TYR A 35 -3.54 -16.44 -5.60
N ARG A 36 -2.56 -15.85 -6.28
CA ARG A 36 -2.53 -15.74 -7.74
C ARG A 36 -2.28 -17.08 -8.42
N THR A 37 -1.31 -17.84 -7.94
CA THR A 37 -1.02 -19.19 -8.45
C THR A 37 -2.14 -20.18 -8.11
N GLY A 38 -2.89 -19.96 -7.02
CA GLY A 38 -4.09 -20.75 -6.71
C GLY A 38 -5.17 -20.67 -7.79
N HIS A 39 -5.35 -19.51 -8.42
CA HIS A 39 -6.26 -19.40 -9.58
C HIS A 39 -5.77 -20.19 -10.79
N PHE A 40 -4.46 -20.24 -11.01
CA PHE A 40 -3.86 -21.05 -12.06
C PHE A 40 -4.09 -22.55 -11.83
N VAL A 41 -3.86 -23.03 -10.60
CA VAL A 41 -4.16 -24.43 -10.22
C VAL A 41 -5.63 -24.75 -10.45
N ARG A 42 -6.54 -23.88 -10.00
CA ARG A 42 -7.99 -24.07 -10.20
C ARG A 42 -8.34 -24.15 -11.69
N TRP A 43 -7.79 -23.28 -12.52
CA TRP A 43 -8.00 -23.34 -13.97
C TRP A 43 -7.46 -24.64 -14.59
N CYS A 44 -6.29 -25.10 -14.17
CA CYS A 44 -5.74 -26.37 -14.61
C CYS A 44 -6.67 -27.55 -14.24
N GLU A 45 -7.24 -27.55 -13.04
CA GLU A 45 -8.22 -28.55 -12.59
C GLU A 45 -9.51 -28.49 -13.41
N GLU A 46 -10.07 -27.30 -13.63
CA GLU A 46 -11.29 -27.09 -14.43
C GLU A 46 -11.14 -27.50 -15.90
N THR A 47 -9.93 -27.41 -16.44
CA THR A 47 -9.64 -27.70 -17.85
C THR A 47 -8.94 -29.05 -18.08
N GLY A 48 -8.74 -29.84 -17.02
CA GLY A 48 -8.11 -31.17 -17.12
C GLY A 48 -6.60 -31.15 -17.36
N ARG A 49 -5.93 -30.01 -17.19
CA ARG A 49 -4.46 -29.85 -17.33
C ARG A 49 -3.75 -30.31 -16.06
N SER A 50 -3.74 -31.63 -15.87
CA SER A 50 -3.18 -32.27 -14.66
C SER A 50 -1.66 -32.42 -14.69
N ASP A 51 -1.03 -32.31 -15.86
CA ASP A 51 0.43 -32.40 -16.06
C ASP A 51 0.95 -31.09 -16.65
N LEU A 52 1.86 -30.41 -15.94
CA LEU A 52 2.44 -29.16 -16.44
C LEU A 52 3.40 -29.36 -17.61
N SER A 53 3.99 -30.55 -17.77
CA SER A 53 4.96 -30.80 -18.85
C SER A 53 4.34 -30.75 -20.24
N THR A 54 3.00 -30.83 -20.34
CA THR A 54 2.26 -30.72 -21.59
C THR A 54 1.80 -29.29 -21.89
N LEU A 55 2.09 -28.31 -21.02
CA LEU A 55 1.66 -26.95 -21.25
C LEU A 55 2.37 -26.29 -22.41
N ASP A 56 1.61 -25.53 -23.19
CA ASP A 56 2.11 -24.71 -24.27
C ASP A 56 1.64 -23.24 -24.19
N GLY A 57 2.05 -22.43 -25.17
CA GLY A 57 1.68 -21.02 -25.20
C GLY A 57 0.18 -20.78 -25.43
N ALA A 58 -0.53 -21.70 -26.07
CA ALA A 58 -1.98 -21.61 -26.26
C ALA A 58 -2.72 -21.81 -24.94
N ASP A 59 -2.25 -22.75 -24.12
CA ASP A 59 -2.76 -22.98 -22.76
C ASP A 59 -2.63 -21.72 -21.89
N LEU A 60 -1.47 -21.05 -21.92
CA LEU A 60 -1.26 -19.82 -21.15
C LEU A 60 -2.10 -18.64 -21.67
N TYR A 61 -2.38 -18.60 -22.98
CA TYR A 61 -3.32 -17.65 -23.55
C TYR A 61 -4.76 -17.93 -23.08
N GLU A 62 -5.19 -19.19 -23.03
CA GLU A 62 -6.50 -19.58 -22.50
C GLU A 62 -6.64 -19.22 -21.02
N TYR A 63 -5.63 -19.53 -20.19
CA TYR A 63 -5.60 -19.13 -18.78
C TYR A 63 -5.79 -17.62 -18.63
N ARG A 64 -5.11 -16.82 -19.46
CA ARG A 64 -5.26 -15.36 -19.45
C ARG A 64 -6.71 -14.93 -19.71
N GLN A 65 -7.39 -15.51 -20.70
CA GLN A 65 -8.78 -15.16 -21.01
C GLN A 65 -9.72 -15.58 -19.87
N TRP A 66 -9.57 -16.82 -19.40
CA TRP A 66 -10.34 -17.35 -18.28
C TRP A 66 -10.17 -16.49 -17.03
N ARG A 67 -8.92 -16.13 -16.67
CA ARG A 67 -8.66 -15.36 -15.46
C ARG A 67 -9.25 -13.97 -15.53
N LYS A 68 -9.21 -13.32 -16.71
CA LYS A 68 -9.85 -12.01 -16.92
C LYS A 68 -11.35 -12.08 -16.69
N GLN A 69 -12.01 -13.12 -17.23
CA GLN A 69 -13.46 -13.29 -17.14
C GLN A 69 -13.92 -13.71 -15.73
N ASP A 70 -13.28 -14.73 -15.15
CA ASP A 70 -13.62 -15.26 -13.82
C ASP A 70 -13.49 -14.19 -12.72
N GLY A 71 -12.50 -13.31 -12.83
CA GLY A 71 -12.23 -12.29 -11.81
C GLY A 71 -12.79 -10.91 -12.12
N ASP A 72 -13.46 -10.73 -13.26
CA ASP A 72 -13.83 -9.43 -13.83
C ASP A 72 -12.68 -8.40 -13.70
N LEU A 73 -11.47 -8.84 -14.08
CA LEU A 73 -10.25 -8.11 -13.75
C LEU A 73 -10.06 -6.90 -14.66
N ASN A 74 -9.84 -5.74 -14.06
CA ASN A 74 -9.29 -4.59 -14.79
C ASN A 74 -7.87 -4.88 -15.30
N VAL A 75 -7.38 -4.04 -16.23
CA VAL A 75 -6.10 -4.24 -16.91
C VAL A 75 -4.91 -4.34 -15.95
N VAL A 76 -4.87 -3.51 -14.90
CA VAL A 76 -3.78 -3.48 -13.90
C VAL A 76 -3.79 -4.75 -13.05
N SER A 77 -4.97 -5.19 -12.60
CA SER A 77 -5.15 -6.43 -11.85
C SER A 77 -4.74 -7.63 -12.69
N LEU A 78 -5.12 -7.66 -13.98
CA LEU A 78 -4.74 -8.72 -14.90
C LEU A 78 -3.22 -8.72 -15.16
N GLN A 79 -2.61 -7.56 -15.38
CA GLN A 79 -1.16 -7.42 -15.52
C GLN A 79 -0.45 -8.04 -14.31
N THR A 80 -0.87 -7.65 -13.11
CA THR A 80 -0.31 -8.13 -11.84
C THR A 80 -0.44 -9.65 -11.68
N GLN A 81 -1.59 -10.23 -12.05
CA GLN A 81 -1.80 -11.68 -12.05
C GLN A 81 -0.82 -12.36 -13.02
N LEU A 82 -0.75 -11.90 -14.25
CA LEU A 82 0.08 -12.52 -15.30
C LEU A 82 1.58 -12.35 -15.05
N THR A 83 2.03 -11.25 -14.43
CA THR A 83 3.42 -11.10 -13.98
C THR A 83 3.79 -12.16 -12.95
N THR A 84 2.92 -12.45 -11.98
CA THR A 84 3.17 -13.52 -11.01
C THR A 84 3.19 -14.89 -11.67
N ILE A 85 2.29 -15.15 -12.62
CA ILE A 85 2.28 -16.43 -13.35
C ILE A 85 3.52 -16.57 -14.22
N ARG A 86 3.99 -15.51 -14.86
CA ARG A 86 5.26 -15.53 -15.59
C ARG A 86 6.43 -15.95 -14.71
N ILE A 87 6.61 -15.32 -13.55
CA ILE A 87 7.68 -15.69 -12.59
C ILE A 87 7.54 -17.15 -12.12
N PHE A 88 6.30 -17.65 -11.98
CA PHE A 88 6.06 -19.04 -11.63
C PHE A 88 6.44 -20.00 -12.78
N ILE A 89 6.12 -19.66 -14.03
CA ILE A 89 6.50 -20.47 -15.20
C ILE A 89 8.02 -20.41 -15.44
N GLU A 90 8.68 -19.26 -15.27
CA GLU A 90 10.15 -19.14 -15.29
C GLU A 90 10.78 -20.10 -14.27
N PHE A 91 10.24 -20.16 -13.05
CA PHE A 91 10.68 -21.17 -12.08
C PHE A 91 10.49 -22.60 -12.58
N CYS A 92 9.34 -22.91 -13.20
CA CYS A 92 9.08 -24.24 -13.75
C CYS A 92 10.03 -24.60 -14.90
N GLU A 93 10.48 -23.62 -15.70
CA GLU A 93 11.52 -23.80 -16.71
C GLU A 93 12.85 -24.13 -16.05
N ASP A 94 13.26 -23.32 -15.06
CA ASP A 94 14.54 -23.48 -14.34
C ASP A 94 14.69 -24.89 -13.72
N VAL A 95 13.59 -25.49 -13.26
CA VAL A 95 13.59 -26.84 -12.66
C VAL A 95 13.19 -27.96 -13.64
N GLY A 96 12.96 -27.64 -14.92
CA GLY A 96 12.67 -28.61 -15.97
C GLY A 96 11.26 -29.24 -15.92
N ILE A 97 10.27 -28.55 -15.34
CA ILE A 97 8.87 -28.98 -15.30
C ILE A 97 8.15 -28.67 -16.63
N VAL A 98 8.47 -27.53 -17.25
CA VAL A 98 7.88 -27.09 -18.53
C VAL A 98 8.97 -26.87 -19.58
N SER A 99 8.56 -26.63 -20.82
CA SER A 99 9.49 -26.33 -21.92
C SER A 99 10.12 -24.94 -21.78
N ASP A 100 11.41 -24.83 -22.14
CA ASP A 100 12.15 -23.57 -22.14
C ASP A 100 11.49 -22.52 -23.04
N GLY A 101 11.34 -21.29 -22.52
CA GLY A 101 10.77 -20.14 -23.25
C GLY A 101 9.25 -20.08 -23.25
N LEU A 102 8.56 -20.99 -22.56
CA LEU A 102 7.12 -20.94 -22.33
C LEU A 102 6.71 -19.69 -21.53
N ALA A 103 7.51 -19.24 -20.56
CA ALA A 103 7.23 -18.03 -19.79
C ALA A 103 7.12 -16.79 -20.69
N ASP A 104 7.92 -16.75 -21.77
CA ASP A 104 7.96 -15.64 -22.71
C ASP A 104 6.69 -15.51 -23.56
N THR A 105 5.96 -16.61 -23.76
CA THR A 105 4.71 -16.59 -24.52
C THR A 105 3.56 -15.91 -23.76
N ILE A 106 3.72 -15.63 -22.46
CA ILE A 106 2.68 -15.00 -21.63
C ILE A 106 2.50 -13.53 -22.04
N GLN A 107 1.37 -13.24 -22.69
CA GLN A 107 1.02 -11.88 -23.10
C GLN A 107 0.51 -11.03 -21.94
N ILE A 108 1.44 -10.36 -21.26
CA ILE A 108 1.13 -9.38 -20.22
C ILE A 108 0.59 -8.11 -20.89
N PRO A 109 -0.63 -7.64 -20.54
CA PRO A 109 -1.15 -6.40 -21.09
C PRO A 109 -0.28 -5.22 -20.68
N THR A 110 0.08 -4.39 -21.66
CA THR A 110 0.74 -3.12 -21.40
C THR A 110 -0.29 -2.15 -20.83
N VAL A 111 -0.05 -1.66 -19.62
CA VAL A 111 -0.80 -0.54 -19.08
C VAL A 111 -0.08 0.71 -19.57
N SER A 112 -0.70 1.47 -20.49
CA SER A 112 -0.21 2.83 -20.77
C SER A 112 -0.18 3.59 -19.45
N THR A 113 0.83 4.42 -19.23
CA THR A 113 1.03 5.18 -17.97
C THR A 113 -0.24 5.95 -17.55
N GLU A 114 -1.08 6.33 -18.52
CA GLU A 114 -2.38 6.97 -18.33
C GLU A 114 -3.46 6.05 -17.70
N THR A 115 -3.43 4.74 -17.96
CA THR A 115 -4.46 3.80 -17.46
C THR A 115 -4.12 3.26 -16.06
N SER A 116 -2.86 3.34 -15.63
CA SER A 116 -2.41 2.87 -14.30
C SER A 116 -2.79 3.82 -13.16
N SER A 117 -3.16 5.06 -13.52
CA SER A 117 -3.53 6.10 -12.59
C SER A 117 -4.99 6.47 -12.82
N ARG A 118 -5.92 5.90 -12.04
CA ARG A 118 -7.04 6.77 -11.64
C ARG A 118 -6.36 7.88 -10.85
N ASP A 119 -6.25 9.05 -11.48
CA ASP A 119 -5.46 10.24 -11.09
C ASP A 119 -5.97 10.90 -9.78
N ALA A 120 -6.44 10.09 -8.84
CA ALA A 120 -6.92 10.52 -7.55
C ALA A 120 -5.72 10.91 -6.68
N THR A 121 -5.69 12.17 -6.30
CA THR A 121 -4.73 12.75 -5.37
C THR A 121 -5.51 13.62 -4.40
N LEU A 122 -5.15 13.59 -3.11
CA LEU A 122 -5.72 14.54 -2.15
C LEU A 122 -5.07 15.91 -2.36
N GLY A 123 -5.83 16.88 -2.88
CA GLY A 123 -5.34 18.27 -3.00
C GLY A 123 -5.13 18.92 -1.63
N ALA A 124 -4.12 19.79 -1.51
CA ALA A 124 -3.73 20.43 -0.26
C ALA A 124 -4.90 21.14 0.45
N SER A 125 -5.67 21.96 -0.29
CA SER A 125 -6.85 22.65 0.28
C SER A 125 -7.87 21.69 0.90
N ARG A 126 -8.09 20.51 0.29
CA ARG A 126 -9.00 19.50 0.85
C ARG A 126 -8.37 18.80 2.06
N ALA A 127 -7.06 18.55 2.05
CA ALA A 127 -6.35 18.04 3.21
C ALA A 127 -6.45 19.00 4.40
N ASP A 128 -6.27 20.30 4.16
CA ASP A 128 -6.38 21.34 5.19
C ASP A 128 -7.78 21.38 5.79
N GLN A 129 -8.84 21.34 4.96
CA GLN A 129 -10.23 21.25 5.46
C GLN A 129 -10.47 20.02 6.34
N ILE A 130 -9.89 18.86 5.98
CA ILE A 130 -10.03 17.64 6.79
C ILE A 130 -9.28 17.80 8.12
N LEU A 131 -8.05 18.32 8.09
CA LEU A 131 -7.24 18.50 9.29
C LEU A 131 -7.78 19.61 10.21
N GLU A 132 -8.42 20.63 9.66
CA GLU A 132 -9.07 21.69 10.43
C GLU A 132 -10.33 21.19 11.14
N TRP A 133 -11.16 20.42 10.43
CA TRP A 133 -12.30 19.71 11.04
C TRP A 133 -11.83 18.78 12.17
N LEU A 134 -10.82 17.93 11.92
CA LEU A 134 -10.27 17.05 12.95
C LEU A 134 -9.67 17.81 14.12
N ALA A 135 -9.08 18.99 13.89
CA ALA A 135 -8.55 19.82 14.96
C ALA A 135 -9.63 20.53 15.79
N THR A 136 -10.84 20.69 15.24
CA THR A 136 -11.95 21.39 15.90
C THR A 136 -12.84 20.41 16.66
N ASP A 137 -13.25 19.33 16.01
CA ASP A 137 -14.28 18.41 16.52
C ASP A 137 -13.71 17.12 17.12
N GLU A 138 -12.50 16.72 16.70
CA GLU A 138 -11.90 15.42 16.99
C GLU A 138 -10.44 15.57 17.47
N TYR A 139 -10.15 16.65 18.21
CA TYR A 139 -8.78 16.99 18.60
C TYR A 139 -8.11 15.86 19.40
N GLY A 140 -6.88 15.50 19.03
CA GLY A 140 -6.16 14.39 19.68
C GLY A 140 -6.81 13.01 19.51
N SER A 141 -7.81 12.84 18.64
CA SER A 141 -8.42 11.52 18.41
C SER A 141 -7.51 10.61 17.58
N PHE A 142 -7.87 9.32 17.54
CA PHE A 142 -7.23 8.33 16.67
C PHE A 142 -7.18 8.80 15.21
N ASP A 143 -8.29 9.35 14.72
CA ASP A 143 -8.44 9.81 13.34
C ASP A 143 -7.63 11.06 13.07
N HIS A 144 -7.52 11.96 14.05
CA HIS A 144 -6.69 13.14 13.94
C HIS A 144 -5.21 12.78 13.82
N VAL A 145 -4.68 11.92 14.70
CA VAL A 145 -3.28 11.46 14.62
C VAL A 145 -3.02 10.73 13.30
N LEU A 146 -3.92 9.81 12.92
CA LEU A 146 -3.82 9.05 11.67
C LEU A 146 -3.72 9.95 10.44
N MET A 147 -4.65 10.88 10.28
CA MET A 147 -4.68 11.76 9.11
C MET A 147 -3.53 12.78 9.13
N ARG A 148 -3.19 13.33 10.30
CA ARG A 148 -2.06 14.25 10.49
C ARG A 148 -0.74 13.61 10.07
N LEU A 149 -0.46 12.41 10.57
CA LEU A 149 0.79 11.70 10.26
C LEU A 149 0.86 11.29 8.80
N LEU A 150 -0.21 10.73 8.22
CA LEU A 150 -0.22 10.38 6.79
C LEU A 150 0.03 11.61 5.90
N TRP A 151 -0.58 12.76 6.20
CA TRP A 151 -0.40 13.98 5.40
C TRP A 151 0.97 14.63 5.60
N ARG A 152 1.43 14.82 6.84
CA ARG A 152 2.67 15.59 7.13
C ARG A 152 3.95 14.82 6.88
N THR A 153 3.91 13.49 7.02
CA THR A 153 5.10 12.66 6.80
C THR A 153 5.08 11.97 5.45
N GLY A 154 3.92 11.86 4.81
CA GLY A 154 3.74 11.07 3.60
C GLY A 154 4.01 9.58 3.80
N MET A 155 4.14 9.07 5.03
CA MET A 155 4.49 7.68 5.30
C MET A 155 3.46 6.68 4.75
N ARG A 156 3.87 5.44 4.53
CA ARG A 156 2.95 4.37 4.11
C ARG A 156 2.03 4.00 5.27
N LEU A 157 0.82 3.51 4.95
CA LEU A 157 -0.11 3.04 6.00
C LEU A 157 0.48 1.90 6.86
N GLY A 158 1.29 1.03 6.25
CA GLY A 158 1.97 -0.06 6.95
C GLY A 158 3.08 0.43 7.88
N GLU A 159 3.73 1.54 7.55
CA GLU A 159 4.72 2.22 8.39
C GLU A 159 4.04 2.78 9.64
N LEU A 160 2.95 3.53 9.47
CA LEU A 160 2.18 4.04 10.60
C LEU A 160 1.62 2.92 11.51
N ARG A 161 1.18 1.81 10.91
CA ARG A 161 0.76 0.63 11.68
C ARG A 161 1.91 0.06 12.54
N ALA A 162 3.14 0.12 12.06
CA ALA A 162 4.30 -0.49 12.71
C ALA A 162 4.77 0.29 13.95
N MET A 163 4.41 1.56 14.05
CA MET A 163 4.84 2.50 15.10
C MET A 163 4.41 2.05 16.50
N ASP A 164 5.34 2.22 17.44
CA ASP A 164 5.11 2.15 18.88
C ASP A 164 5.23 3.53 19.53
N ILE A 165 4.77 3.65 20.78
CA ILE A 165 5.00 4.86 21.58
C ILE A 165 6.52 5.12 21.69
N GLY A 166 7.32 4.07 21.92
CA GLY A 166 8.77 4.19 22.03
C GLY A 166 9.49 4.58 20.73
N ASP A 167 8.78 4.65 19.61
CA ASP A 167 9.30 5.18 18.35
C ASP A 167 9.10 6.70 18.21
N TYR A 168 8.35 7.32 19.13
CA TYR A 168 8.13 8.75 19.20
C TYR A 168 9.00 9.36 20.29
N ASP A 169 9.84 10.32 19.90
CA ASP A 169 10.63 11.13 20.82
C ASP A 169 10.00 12.53 20.91
N ALA A 170 9.41 12.85 22.06
CA ALA A 170 8.78 14.14 22.32
C ALA A 170 9.80 15.27 22.53
N GLU A 171 10.98 14.97 23.08
CA GLU A 171 12.02 15.97 23.36
C GLU A 171 12.68 16.42 22.05
N GLU A 172 13.07 15.46 21.22
CA GLU A 172 13.70 15.73 19.90
C GLU A 172 12.66 15.98 18.79
N GLN A 173 11.39 15.70 19.05
CA GLN A 173 10.26 15.85 18.12
C GLN A 173 10.34 14.96 16.88
N TRP A 174 10.78 13.71 17.04
CA TRP A 174 11.02 12.79 15.92
C TRP A 174 10.19 11.50 15.99
N LEU A 175 9.99 10.87 14.82
CA LEU A 175 9.49 9.50 14.70
C LEU A 175 10.56 8.60 14.09
N HIS A 176 10.80 7.46 14.73
CA HIS A 176 11.70 6.40 14.26
C HIS A 176 10.92 5.30 13.54
N LEU A 177 11.18 5.14 12.25
CA LEU A 177 10.59 4.06 11.46
C LEU A 177 11.55 2.87 11.53
N VAL A 178 11.10 1.76 12.12
CA VAL A 178 11.95 0.59 12.41
C VAL A 178 11.41 -0.68 11.75
N HIS A 179 12.29 -1.49 11.16
CA HIS A 179 11.97 -2.73 10.48
C HIS A 179 11.92 -3.91 11.47
N ARG A 180 10.71 -4.36 11.80
CA ARG A 180 10.48 -5.46 12.78
C ARG A 180 9.74 -6.64 12.15
N PRO A 181 10.38 -7.43 11.27
CA PRO A 181 9.74 -8.52 10.56
C PRO A 181 9.37 -9.68 11.49
N ALA A 182 10.25 -10.01 12.46
CA ALA A 182 10.04 -11.07 13.44
C ALA A 182 8.83 -10.83 14.35
N GLU A 183 8.45 -9.56 14.54
CA GLU A 183 7.36 -9.12 15.42
C GLU A 183 6.10 -8.75 14.62
N GLY A 184 6.04 -9.07 13.32
CA GLY A 184 4.84 -8.88 12.49
C GLY A 184 4.59 -7.44 12.03
N THR A 185 5.61 -6.58 12.07
CA THR A 185 5.55 -5.21 11.53
C THR A 185 6.75 -4.89 10.62
N PRO A 186 6.95 -5.61 9.49
CA PRO A 186 8.00 -5.30 8.54
C PRO A 186 7.70 -4.01 7.76
N LEU A 187 8.73 -3.18 7.57
CA LEU A 187 8.70 -2.11 6.56
C LEU A 187 8.78 -2.65 5.13
N LYS A 188 8.18 -1.92 4.17
CA LYS A 188 8.11 -2.33 2.76
C LYS A 188 9.49 -2.54 2.14
N ASN A 189 10.42 -1.65 2.44
CA ASN A 189 11.78 -1.66 1.89
C ASN A 189 12.80 -2.31 2.83
N GLY A 190 12.34 -3.13 3.79
CA GLY A 190 13.24 -3.77 4.74
C GLY A 190 13.95 -2.75 5.63
N PRO A 191 15.20 -3.06 6.06
CA PRO A 191 16.07 -2.12 6.76
C PRO A 191 16.33 -0.82 5.99
N ASN A 192 16.31 -0.84 4.66
CA ASN A 192 16.50 0.36 3.84
C ASN A 192 15.31 1.35 3.93
N GLY A 193 14.19 0.94 4.53
CA GLY A 193 13.07 1.84 4.82
C GLY A 193 13.15 2.51 6.19
N GLU A 194 14.12 2.13 7.02
CA GLU A 194 14.32 2.71 8.35
C GLU A 194 14.84 4.15 8.23
N ARG A 195 14.25 5.05 9.01
CA ARG A 195 14.56 6.48 8.96
C ARG A 195 13.98 7.22 10.16
N VAL A 196 14.49 8.42 10.38
CA VAL A 196 13.97 9.38 11.35
C VAL A 196 13.18 10.45 10.61
N ILE A 197 12.01 10.82 11.15
CA ILE A 197 11.14 11.85 10.56
C ILE A 197 10.91 12.95 11.59
N ASN A 198 11.38 14.16 11.27
CA ASN A 198 11.14 15.32 12.11
C ASN A 198 9.67 15.75 12.04
N LEU A 199 9.10 16.09 13.20
CA LEU A 199 7.76 16.59 13.38
C LEU A 199 7.75 18.09 13.69
N ASP A 200 6.61 18.72 13.44
CA ASP A 200 6.35 20.09 13.92
C ASP A 200 5.66 20.05 15.30
N ASP A 201 5.85 21.09 16.12
CA ASP A 201 5.23 21.24 17.45
C ASP A 201 3.75 20.86 17.48
N ARG A 202 3.01 21.28 16.46
CA ARG A 202 1.58 21.01 16.36
C ARG A 202 1.31 19.52 16.26
N THR A 203 2.10 18.79 15.48
CA THR A 203 1.99 17.33 15.35
C THR A 203 2.36 16.63 16.65
N CYS A 204 3.42 17.06 17.34
CA CYS A 204 3.80 16.54 18.66
C CYS A 204 2.65 16.67 19.67
N ARG A 205 2.07 17.87 19.81
CA ARG A 205 0.95 18.11 20.72
C ARG A 205 -0.26 17.23 20.42
N ILE A 206 -0.58 17.01 19.14
CA ILE A 206 -1.70 16.13 18.74
C ILE A 206 -1.41 14.67 19.14
N ILE A 207 -0.17 14.20 18.96
CA ILE A 207 0.26 12.85 19.34
C ILE A 207 0.22 12.69 20.87
N GLU A 208 0.72 13.67 21.61
CA GLU A 208 0.73 13.67 23.08
C GLU A 208 -0.69 13.65 23.64
N THR A 209 -1.57 14.55 23.20
CA THR A 209 -2.99 14.52 23.60
C THR A 209 -3.64 13.17 23.29
N TYR A 210 -3.33 12.58 22.14
CA TYR A 210 -3.82 11.24 21.84
C TYR A 210 -3.31 10.19 22.82
N ILE A 211 -2.00 10.14 23.06
CA ILE A 211 -1.38 9.16 23.96
C ILE A 211 -1.94 9.29 25.38
N ASP A 212 -2.08 10.52 25.88
CA ASP A 212 -2.44 10.80 27.26
C ASP A 212 -3.94 10.67 27.54
N GLU A 213 -4.79 11.06 26.57
CA GLU A 213 -6.23 11.24 26.83
C GLU A 213 -7.13 10.26 26.06
N GLN A 214 -6.73 9.84 24.85
CA GLN A 214 -7.63 9.16 23.90
C GLN A 214 -7.20 7.72 23.58
N ARG A 215 -5.91 7.41 23.74
CA ARG A 215 -5.34 6.13 23.37
C ARG A 215 -5.87 5.04 24.30
N LYS A 216 -6.44 4.00 23.68
CA LYS A 216 -7.01 2.87 24.42
C LYS A 216 -5.91 1.91 24.83
N GLU A 217 -5.80 1.63 26.11
CA GLU A 217 -5.02 0.49 26.60
C GLU A 217 -5.66 -0.81 26.08
N SER A 218 -4.83 -1.73 25.57
CA SER A 218 -5.34 -2.97 24.97
C SER A 218 -5.88 -3.90 26.04
N SER A 219 -7.11 -4.40 25.85
CA SER A 219 -7.72 -5.42 26.72
C SER A 219 -7.16 -6.84 26.48
N ALA A 220 -6.36 -7.05 25.44
CA ALA A 220 -5.75 -8.33 25.14
C ALA A 220 -4.69 -8.64 26.20
N LYS A 221 -4.94 -9.67 27.03
CA LYS A 221 -3.91 -10.26 27.90
C LYS A 221 -2.70 -10.60 27.04
N GLN A 222 -1.64 -9.81 27.16
CA GLN A 222 -0.40 -9.95 26.41
C GLN A 222 0.31 -11.22 26.84
N ASN A 223 -0.02 -12.35 26.22
CA ASN A 223 0.93 -13.44 26.11
C ASN A 223 1.72 -13.20 24.83
N THR A 224 3.03 -13.04 25.02
CA THR A 224 4.10 -12.80 24.03
C THR A 224 4.05 -11.43 23.32
N ASP A 225 4.71 -10.45 23.96
CA ASP A 225 5.64 -9.44 23.40
C ASP A 225 5.35 -7.99 23.86
N CYS A 226 6.34 -7.35 24.48
CA CYS A 226 6.26 -6.12 25.31
C CYS A 226 6.03 -4.81 24.53
N ARG A 227 5.37 -4.85 23.37
CA ARG A 227 5.24 -3.69 22.49
C ARG A 227 3.99 -2.87 22.77
N GLN A 228 4.16 -1.55 22.77
CA GLN A 228 3.07 -0.59 22.95
C GLN A 228 2.82 0.16 21.63
N PRO A 229 1.87 -0.29 20.78
CA PRO A 229 1.56 0.38 19.53
C PRO A 229 1.18 1.83 19.76
N LEU A 230 1.60 2.73 18.86
CA LEU A 230 1.19 4.13 18.90
C LEU A 230 -0.33 4.21 18.75
N LEU A 231 -0.86 3.83 17.59
CA LEU A 231 -2.30 3.76 17.36
C LEU A 231 -2.88 2.44 17.87
N THR A 232 -3.92 2.52 18.71
CA THR A 232 -4.61 1.35 19.27
C THR A 232 -6.12 1.39 19.10
N THR A 233 -6.70 0.19 19.08
CA THR A 233 -8.14 -0.06 19.25
C THR A 233 -8.36 -0.79 20.57
N THR A 234 -9.62 -1.05 20.94
CA THR A 234 -9.95 -1.90 22.11
C THR A 234 -9.32 -3.30 22.05
N PHE A 235 -8.98 -3.77 20.84
CA PHE A 235 -8.33 -5.05 20.56
C PHE A 235 -6.80 -4.95 20.39
N GLY A 236 -6.18 -3.79 20.67
CA GLY A 236 -4.75 -3.57 20.45
C GLY A 236 -4.43 -2.99 19.06
N ARG A 237 -3.26 -3.37 18.51
CA ARG A 237 -2.74 -2.81 17.24
C ARG A 237 -3.75 -3.02 16.09
N PRO A 238 -4.22 -1.96 15.42
CA PRO A 238 -5.15 -2.09 14.31
C PRO A 238 -4.53 -2.83 13.11
N SER A 239 -5.36 -3.53 12.36
CA SER A 239 -4.96 -4.04 11.04
C SER A 239 -4.81 -2.88 10.05
N THR A 240 -4.08 -3.09 8.94
CA THR A 240 -4.03 -2.10 7.86
C THR A 240 -5.39 -1.85 7.22
N THR A 241 -6.28 -2.85 7.25
CA THR A 241 -7.67 -2.71 6.77
C THR A 241 -8.46 -1.78 7.69
N THR A 242 -8.28 -1.90 9.01
CA THR A 242 -8.88 -1.01 10.00
C THR A 242 -8.44 0.44 9.76
N LEU A 243 -7.13 0.70 9.70
CA LEU A 243 -6.60 2.04 9.43
C LEU A 243 -7.14 2.62 8.11
N ARG A 244 -7.25 1.79 7.07
CA ARG A 244 -7.81 2.22 5.78
C ARG A 244 -9.27 2.65 5.89
N ARG A 245 -10.09 1.94 6.68
CA ARG A 245 -11.49 2.32 6.90
C ARG A 245 -11.61 3.67 7.62
N HIS A 246 -10.74 3.93 8.60
CA HIS A 246 -10.65 5.23 9.26
C HIS A 246 -10.30 6.34 8.26
N VAL A 247 -9.26 6.14 7.42
CA VAL A 247 -8.94 7.08 6.34
C VAL A 247 -10.14 7.36 5.43
N TYR A 248 -10.86 6.32 5.00
CA TYR A 248 -12.03 6.50 4.15
C TYR A 248 -13.08 7.37 4.83
N ARG A 249 -13.42 7.10 6.09
CA ARG A 249 -14.37 7.89 6.88
C ARG A 249 -13.94 9.34 7.00
N CYS A 250 -12.71 9.63 7.43
CA CYS A 250 -12.22 11.02 7.55
C CYS A 250 -12.27 11.79 6.22
N THR A 251 -12.16 11.10 5.09
CA THR A 251 -12.17 11.73 3.77
C THR A 251 -13.58 11.94 3.21
N GLN A 252 -14.60 11.31 3.78
CA GLN A 252 -15.99 11.54 3.37
C GLN A 252 -16.37 13.01 3.66
N PRO A 253 -16.91 13.74 2.67
CA PRO A 253 -17.24 15.15 2.83
C PRO A 253 -18.36 15.37 3.85
N CYS A 254 -19.32 14.43 3.93
CA CYS A 254 -20.45 14.53 4.85
C CYS A 254 -20.04 14.57 6.33
N GLN A 255 -18.91 13.97 6.70
CA GLN A 255 -18.40 14.02 8.08
C GLN A 255 -18.10 15.45 8.56
N ARG A 256 -17.64 16.34 7.66
CA ARG A 256 -17.42 17.76 8.00
C ARG A 256 -18.58 18.67 7.63
N MET A 257 -19.34 18.32 6.59
CA MET A 257 -20.41 19.18 6.05
C MET A 257 -21.75 18.96 6.76
N GLY A 258 -21.92 17.85 7.49
CA GLY A 258 -23.21 17.43 8.05
C GLY A 258 -24.25 17.02 7.00
N GLN A 259 -23.89 17.01 5.72
CA GLN A 259 -24.76 16.66 4.61
C GLN A 259 -23.97 16.03 3.44
N CYS A 260 -24.63 15.19 2.66
CA CYS A 260 -24.03 14.57 1.47
C CYS A 260 -23.98 15.59 0.30
N PRO A 261 -22.83 15.80 -0.37
CA PRO A 261 -22.73 16.70 -1.52
C PRO A 261 -23.36 16.14 -2.80
N TYR A 262 -23.93 14.93 -2.74
CA TYR A 262 -24.65 14.27 -3.84
C TYR A 262 -26.16 14.16 -3.54
N ASP A 263 -26.64 14.91 -2.55
CA ASP A 263 -28.05 14.94 -2.11
C ASP A 263 -28.61 13.57 -1.70
N ALA A 264 -27.73 12.61 -1.37
CA ALA A 264 -28.15 11.31 -0.82
C ALA A 264 -28.59 11.47 0.64
N ALA A 265 -29.66 10.78 1.01
CA ALA A 265 -30.09 10.68 2.40
C ALA A 265 -29.02 9.94 3.23
N MET A 266 -28.64 10.51 4.36
CA MET A 266 -27.53 10.04 5.19
C MET A 266 -27.83 8.68 5.82
N ASP A 267 -29.09 8.45 6.23
CA ASP A 267 -29.58 7.20 6.81
C ASP A 267 -29.68 6.04 5.82
N GLU A 268 -29.71 6.34 4.52
CA GLU A 268 -29.71 5.34 3.43
C GLU A 268 -28.33 5.17 2.78
N CYS A 269 -27.32 5.90 3.24
CA CYS A 269 -25.99 5.88 2.62
C CYS A 269 -25.26 4.57 2.96
N ALA A 270 -25.04 3.71 1.97
CA ALA A 270 -24.29 2.46 2.14
C ALA A 270 -22.82 2.65 2.62
N ALA A 271 -22.31 3.89 2.53
CA ALA A 271 -20.97 4.27 2.96
C ALA A 271 -20.92 4.90 4.38
N GLU A 272 -22.07 5.11 5.05
CA GLU A 272 -22.18 5.77 6.36
C GLU A 272 -23.13 5.01 7.32
N GLY A 273 -22.68 4.71 8.55
CA GLY A 273 -23.46 3.95 9.55
C GLY A 273 -22.83 2.68 10.17
N TYR A 274 -23.69 1.75 10.59
CA TYR A 274 -23.31 0.58 11.42
C TYR A 274 -22.82 -0.62 10.59
N ASN A 275 -23.25 -0.74 9.33
CA ASN A 275 -22.94 -1.87 8.42
C ASN A 275 -21.98 -1.50 7.27
N ASP A 276 -21.25 -0.38 7.40
CA ASP A 276 -20.68 0.34 6.26
C ASP A 276 -19.64 -0.38 5.44
N VAL A 277 -19.69 -0.04 4.15
CA VAL A 277 -18.60 -0.19 3.20
C VAL A 277 -18.11 1.21 2.79
N PRO A 278 -17.27 1.90 3.59
CA PRO A 278 -16.89 3.29 3.33
C PRO A 278 -16.28 3.52 1.94
N SER A 279 -15.71 2.47 1.32
CA SER A 279 -15.19 2.50 -0.04
C SER A 279 -16.23 2.71 -1.14
N GLU A 280 -17.52 2.59 -0.85
CA GLU A 280 -18.60 2.85 -1.81
C GLU A 280 -18.87 4.35 -2.00
N CYS A 281 -18.43 5.21 -1.07
CA CYS A 281 -18.57 6.65 -1.26
C CYS A 281 -17.64 7.12 -2.41
N PRO A 282 -18.17 7.79 -3.45
CA PRO A 282 -17.38 8.20 -4.62
C PRO A 282 -16.34 9.28 -4.30
N SER A 283 -16.51 9.96 -3.16
CA SER A 283 -15.61 11.02 -2.71
C SER A 283 -14.42 10.53 -1.87
N ILE A 284 -14.36 9.24 -1.48
CA ILE A 284 -13.26 8.79 -0.60
C ILE A 284 -11.90 8.90 -1.26
N VAL A 285 -10.89 9.00 -0.40
CA VAL A 285 -9.49 9.08 -0.81
C VAL A 285 -8.75 7.89 -0.21
N ARG A 286 -7.92 7.24 -1.01
CA ARG A 286 -7.13 6.11 -0.51
C ARG A 286 -5.89 6.61 0.23
N PRO A 287 -5.35 5.83 1.19
CA PRO A 287 -4.11 6.18 1.87
C PRO A 287 -2.96 6.51 0.90
N HIS A 288 -2.91 5.82 -0.24
CA HIS A 288 -1.94 6.11 -1.29
C HIS A 288 -2.16 7.50 -1.93
N ASP A 289 -3.40 7.90 -2.16
CA ASP A 289 -3.75 9.19 -2.79
C ASP A 289 -3.43 10.37 -1.84
N ILE A 290 -3.51 10.15 -0.52
CA ILE A 290 -3.02 11.11 0.51
C ILE A 290 -1.51 11.28 0.38
N ARG A 291 -0.77 10.16 0.32
CA ARG A 291 0.68 10.20 0.13
C ARG A 291 1.08 10.91 -1.17
N ARG A 292 0.41 10.61 -2.29
CA ARG A 292 0.61 11.33 -3.56
C ARG A 292 0.37 12.84 -3.41
N GLY A 293 -0.69 13.19 -2.67
CA GLY A 293 -1.05 14.59 -2.39
C GLY A 293 0.01 15.30 -1.57
N SER A 294 0.53 14.63 -0.55
CA SER A 294 1.62 15.13 0.27
C SER A 294 2.89 15.36 -0.56
N VAL A 295 3.35 14.38 -1.34
CA VAL A 295 4.52 14.53 -2.25
C VAL A 295 4.31 15.74 -3.17
N THR A 296 3.13 15.83 -3.80
CA THR A 296 2.82 16.92 -4.73
C THR A 296 2.80 18.28 -4.03
N HIS A 297 2.27 18.35 -2.81
CA HIS A 297 2.26 19.58 -2.02
C HIS A 297 3.69 20.03 -1.68
N TRP A 298 4.54 19.15 -1.14
CA TRP A 298 5.92 19.50 -0.81
C TRP A 298 6.76 19.92 -2.02
N LEU A 299 6.53 19.29 -3.19
CA LEU A 299 7.17 19.71 -4.44
C LEU A 299 6.73 21.11 -4.90
N ARG A 300 5.48 21.50 -4.62
CA ARG A 300 4.95 22.84 -4.91
C ARG A 300 5.45 23.90 -3.94
N GLU A 301 5.76 23.50 -2.70
CA GLU A 301 6.45 24.33 -1.71
C GLU A 301 7.98 24.36 -1.92
N ASP A 302 8.45 23.96 -3.11
CA ASP A 302 9.86 23.96 -3.52
C ASP A 302 10.81 23.21 -2.57
N VAL A 303 10.32 22.21 -1.84
CA VAL A 303 11.19 21.32 -1.07
C VAL A 303 12.02 20.44 -2.02
N PRO A 304 13.33 20.27 -1.76
CA PRO A 304 14.20 19.45 -2.60
C PRO A 304 13.70 17.99 -2.71
N VAL A 305 13.85 17.42 -3.91
CA VAL A 305 13.41 16.05 -4.21
C VAL A 305 14.13 15.04 -3.32
N GLU A 306 15.40 15.30 -3.01
CA GLU A 306 16.24 14.51 -2.12
C GLU A 306 15.64 14.44 -0.71
N VAL A 307 15.21 15.59 -0.16
CA VAL A 307 14.57 15.68 1.17
C VAL A 307 13.22 14.93 1.16
N ILE A 308 12.42 15.07 0.11
CA ILE A 308 11.14 14.35 -0.01
C ILE A 308 11.38 12.84 -0.14
N SER A 309 12.37 12.44 -0.94
CA SER A 309 12.77 11.05 -1.17
C SER A 309 13.16 10.37 0.13
N GLU A 310 14.07 10.98 0.90
CA GLU A 310 14.52 10.48 2.21
C GLU A 310 13.37 10.44 3.21
N ARG A 311 12.64 11.56 3.38
CA ARG A 311 11.55 11.67 4.36
C ARG A 311 10.43 10.66 4.12
N MET A 312 10.07 10.43 2.85
CA MET A 312 8.94 9.59 2.50
C MET A 312 9.34 8.16 2.11
N ASP A 313 10.63 7.84 1.98
CA ASP A 313 11.11 6.56 1.43
C ASP A 313 10.52 6.29 0.04
N VAL A 314 10.80 7.19 -0.93
CA VAL A 314 10.40 7.04 -2.33
C VAL A 314 11.53 7.45 -3.25
N SER A 315 11.89 6.59 -4.21
CA SER A 315 12.98 6.87 -5.14
C SER A 315 12.70 8.11 -6.01
N ARG A 316 13.76 8.86 -6.32
CA ARG A 316 13.74 10.01 -7.22
C ARG A 316 13.07 9.72 -8.57
N SER A 317 13.37 8.60 -9.22
CA SER A 317 12.73 8.22 -10.50
C SER A 317 11.21 8.16 -10.38
N VAL A 318 10.70 7.51 -9.33
CA VAL A 318 9.25 7.46 -9.03
C VAL A 318 8.67 8.86 -8.77
N ILE A 319 9.43 9.78 -8.17
CA ILE A 319 8.99 11.18 -8.02
C ILE A 319 8.89 11.88 -9.37
N GLU A 320 9.92 11.77 -10.19
CA GLU A 320 10.02 12.41 -11.50
C GLU A 320 8.97 11.85 -12.49
N ASP A 321 8.73 10.54 -12.48
CA ASP A 321 7.81 9.87 -13.41
C ASP A 321 6.33 10.11 -13.07
N HIS A 322 6.00 10.33 -11.79
CA HIS A 322 4.60 10.30 -11.33
C HIS A 322 4.11 11.56 -10.63
N TYR A 323 4.98 12.39 -10.08
CA TYR A 323 4.59 13.51 -9.22
C TYR A 323 5.14 14.86 -9.69
N ASP A 324 6.36 14.90 -10.22
CA ASP A 324 6.97 16.14 -10.68
C ASP A 324 6.47 16.53 -12.08
N ARG A 325 5.33 17.24 -12.12
CA ARG A 325 4.79 17.85 -13.34
C ARG A 325 5.44 19.19 -13.69
N ARG A 326 6.50 19.62 -12.98
CA ARG A 326 7.17 20.91 -13.24
C ARG A 326 8.02 20.82 -14.50
N ASP A 327 8.02 21.89 -15.30
CA ASP A 327 8.85 21.98 -16.49
C ASP A 327 10.35 22.08 -16.14
N ALA A 328 11.20 21.94 -17.18
CA ALA A 328 12.65 21.99 -17.01
C ALA A 328 13.16 23.32 -16.44
N GLU A 329 12.48 24.44 -16.73
CA GLU A 329 12.86 25.78 -16.26
C GLU A 329 12.59 25.96 -14.78
N THR A 330 11.43 25.51 -14.29
CA THR A 330 11.06 25.55 -12.88
C THR A 330 12.05 24.73 -12.05
N ARG A 331 12.42 23.53 -12.53
CA ARG A 331 13.48 22.71 -11.91
C ARG A 331 14.85 23.40 -11.92
N ALA A 332 15.16 24.19 -12.96
CA ALA A 332 16.41 24.94 -13.03
C ALA A 332 16.46 26.15 -12.09
N ARG A 333 15.33 26.86 -11.91
CA ARG A 333 15.22 27.97 -10.94
C ARG A 333 15.37 27.48 -9.50
N GLN A 334 14.76 26.34 -9.17
CA GLN A 334 14.93 25.72 -7.86
C GLN A 334 16.41 25.41 -7.59
N ARG A 335 17.13 24.82 -8.57
CA ARG A 335 18.58 24.57 -8.44
C ARG A 335 19.40 25.85 -8.25
N ARG A 336 19.03 26.97 -8.87
CA ARG A 336 19.74 28.26 -8.70
C ARG A 336 19.73 28.76 -7.26
N GLY A 337 18.59 28.67 -6.57
CA GLY A 337 18.47 29.12 -5.18
C GLY A 337 19.44 28.42 -4.22
N TRP A 338 19.84 27.19 -4.53
CA TRP A 338 20.79 26.42 -3.71
C TRP A 338 22.25 26.56 -4.15
N VAL A 339 22.50 26.95 -5.41
CA VAL A 339 23.87 27.20 -5.92
C VAL A 339 24.36 28.59 -5.54
N GLU A 340 23.46 29.55 -5.32
CA GLU A 340 23.80 30.92 -4.90
C GLU A 340 24.05 31.05 -3.38
N ASP A 341 23.66 30.05 -2.58
CA ASP A 341 23.90 29.96 -1.12
C ASP A 341 25.12 29.08 -0.75
N THR A 342 25.96 28.72 -1.74
CA THR A 342 27.27 28.06 -1.56
C THR A 342 28.38 28.97 -2.06
#